data_AF-A0A7J6UG88-F1
#
_entry.id   AF-A0A7J6UG88-F1
#
_cell.length_a   1.000
_cell.length_b   1.000
_cell.length_c   1.000
_cell.angle_alpha   90.00
_cell.angle_beta   90.00
_cell.angle_gamma   90.00
#
_symmetry.space_group_name_H-M   'P 1'
#
loop_
_entity.id
_entity.type
_entity.pdbx_description
1 polymer ?
#
loop_
_entity_poly.entity_id
_entity_poly.type
_entity_poly.pdbx_seq_one_letter_code
_entity_poly.pdbx_strand_id
1 'polypeptide(L)'
;AKPQGGNDIASVMGQFFRQRKTEVTDKLRAEINKVVNRYIDQGIAELVPGVLFVDEVHMLDIECFTYLNRVLESPLSPIIVFATNRGICTIRGTEIVSPHGMPVDLLDRLVIIRTLPYSVEEIIQIVAIRAQTEGLSVAEDAMELLGKVGHATSLR
;
A
#
# COMPACT_ATOMS: atom_id res chain seq x y z
N ALA A 1 1.57 38.06 -27.31
CA ALA A 1 1.48 37.33 -28.59
C ALA A 1 0.86 35.96 -28.32
N LYS A 2 -0.13 35.55 -29.11
CA LYS A 2 -1.02 34.39 -28.90
C LYS A 2 -0.27 33.06 -28.72
N PRO A 3 -0.72 32.13 -27.86
CA PRO A 3 -0.17 30.78 -27.83
C PRO A 3 -0.60 30.01 -29.08
N GLN A 4 0.36 29.46 -29.82
CA GLN A 4 0.09 28.51 -30.90
C GLN A 4 -0.20 27.15 -30.27
N GLY A 5 -1.49 26.84 -30.10
CA GLY A 5 -1.96 25.48 -29.91
C GLY A 5 -1.79 24.72 -31.22
N GLY A 6 -0.76 23.87 -31.28
CA GLY A 6 -0.60 22.89 -32.34
C GLY A 6 -1.69 21.84 -32.21
N ASN A 7 -2.69 21.90 -33.09
CA ASN A 7 -3.63 20.81 -33.34
C ASN A 7 -2.92 19.67 -34.06
N ASP A 8 -1.98 19.01 -33.39
CA ASP A 8 -1.38 17.79 -33.92
C ASP A 8 -2.35 16.63 -33.68
N ILE A 9 -3.04 16.22 -34.74
CA ILE A 9 -3.84 14.99 -34.81
C ILE A 9 -2.99 13.78 -34.35
N ALA A 10 -1.66 13.85 -34.51
CA ALA A 10 -0.70 12.90 -33.98
C ALA A 10 -0.64 12.84 -32.44
N SER A 11 -0.86 13.95 -31.73
CA SER A 11 -0.89 13.99 -30.26
C SER A 11 -2.18 13.36 -29.69
N VAL A 12 -3.31 13.57 -30.38
CA VAL A 12 -4.63 12.99 -30.05
C VAL A 12 -4.67 11.49 -30.38
N MET A 13 -4.13 11.08 -31.54
CA MET A 13 -3.96 9.65 -31.87
C MET A 13 -2.93 8.97 -30.97
N GLY A 14 -1.87 9.70 -30.57
CA GLY A 14 -0.88 9.23 -29.60
C GLY A 14 -1.47 8.99 -28.21
N GLN A 15 -2.46 9.80 -27.78
CA GLN A 15 -3.20 9.57 -26.54
C GLN A 15 -4.08 8.32 -26.58
N PHE A 16 -4.66 7.98 -27.74
CA PHE A 16 -5.44 6.76 -27.94
C PHE A 16 -4.60 5.48 -28.01
N PHE A 17 -3.36 5.56 -28.53
CA PHE A 17 -2.43 4.42 -28.62
C PHE A 17 -1.45 4.29 -27.44
N ARG A 18 -1.33 5.30 -26.57
CA ARG A 18 -0.53 5.23 -25.33
C ARG A 18 -1.29 4.55 -24.18
N GLN A 19 -1.70 3.30 -24.38
CA GLN A 19 -2.10 2.45 -23.25
C GLN A 19 -0.89 1.93 -22.44
N ARG A 20 0.35 2.17 -22.88
CA ARG A 20 1.54 1.84 -22.09
C ARG A 20 1.93 3.05 -21.26
N LYS A 21 1.80 2.94 -19.93
CA LYS A 21 2.51 3.81 -18.99
C LYS A 21 4.00 3.63 -19.27
N THR A 22 4.62 4.60 -19.95
CA THR A 22 6.07 4.61 -20.15
C THR A 22 6.72 4.79 -18.79
N GLU A 23 7.74 3.97 -18.51
CA GLU A 23 8.52 4.10 -17.30
C GLU A 23 9.09 5.52 -17.17
N VAL A 24 8.90 6.13 -16.01
CA VAL A 24 9.48 7.43 -15.70
C VAL A 24 10.98 7.22 -15.54
N THR A 25 11.79 7.94 -16.32
CA THR A 25 13.24 7.80 -16.24
C THR A 25 13.79 8.41 -14.95
N ASP A 26 14.90 7.88 -14.46
CA ASP A 26 15.58 8.45 -13.28
C ASP A 26 16.06 9.89 -13.50
N LYS A 27 16.37 10.28 -14.74
CA LYS A 27 16.68 11.68 -15.09
C LYS A 27 15.49 12.60 -14.81
N LEU A 28 14.30 12.23 -15.26
CA LEU A 28 13.09 13.00 -15.01
C LEU A 28 12.77 13.06 -13.50
N ARG A 29 12.91 11.94 -12.77
CA ARG A 29 12.73 11.93 -11.31
C ARG A 29 13.71 12.88 -10.61
N ALA A 30 14.98 12.86 -11.01
CA ALA A 30 16.01 13.74 -10.43
C ALA A 30 15.76 15.23 -10.73
N GLU A 31 15.28 15.56 -11.93
CA GLU A 31 14.89 16.93 -12.28
C GLU A 31 13.70 17.42 -11.45
N ILE A 32 12.66 16.60 -11.31
CA ILE A 32 11.50 16.93 -10.46
C ILE A 32 11.92 17.10 -9.00
N ASN A 33 12.74 16.18 -8.46
CA ASN A 33 13.22 16.27 -7.08
C ASN A 33 14.00 17.57 -6.83
N LYS A 34 14.81 18.05 -7.79
CA LYS A 34 15.51 19.33 -7.67
C LYS A 34 14.55 20.52 -7.58
N VAL A 35 13.47 20.50 -8.36
CA VAL A 35 12.47 21.58 -8.33
C VAL A 35 11.68 21.56 -7.03
N VAL A 36 11.25 20.36 -6.59
CA VAL A 36 10.53 20.18 -5.32
C VAL A 36 11.38 20.64 -4.15
N ASN A 37 12.64 20.21 -4.07
CA ASN A 37 13.56 20.64 -3.02
C ASN A 37 13.77 22.16 -3.01
N ARG A 38 13.91 22.79 -4.19
CA ARG A 38 14.01 24.25 -4.28
C ARG A 38 12.78 24.96 -3.72
N TYR A 39 11.57 24.43 -3.95
CA TYR A 39 10.35 25.03 -3.42
C TYR A 39 10.24 24.87 -1.91
N ILE A 40 10.75 23.76 -1.36
CA ILE A 40 10.87 23.54 0.07
C ILE A 40 11.87 24.53 0.68
N ASP A 41 13.07 24.64 0.12
CA ASP A 41 14.13 25.53 0.61
C ASP A 41 13.73 27.02 0.55
N GLN A 42 12.89 27.39 -0.42
CA GLN A 42 12.34 28.75 -0.56
C GLN A 42 11.13 29.02 0.34
N GLY A 43 10.62 28.02 1.06
CA GLY A 43 9.42 28.13 1.89
C GLY A 43 8.12 28.30 1.09
N ILE A 44 8.11 27.93 -0.19
CA ILE A 44 6.93 28.00 -1.07
C ILE A 44 6.03 26.77 -0.87
N ALA A 45 6.62 25.62 -0.56
CA ALA A 45 5.93 24.37 -0.34
C ALA A 45 6.46 23.64 0.89
N GLU A 46 5.58 22.90 1.55
CA GLU A 46 5.94 21.97 2.62
C GLU A 46 5.78 20.53 2.11
N LEU A 47 6.72 19.67 2.47
CA LEU A 47 6.64 18.26 2.15
C LEU A 47 5.91 17.51 3.27
N VAL A 48 4.76 16.93 2.94
CA VAL A 48 4.01 16.07 3.85
C VAL A 48 4.20 14.61 3.45
N PRO A 49 4.94 13.79 4.22
CA PRO A 49 5.10 12.36 3.92
C PRO A 49 3.76 11.65 4.12
N GLY A 50 3.39 10.82 3.13
CA GLY A 50 2.19 9.99 3.19
C GLY A 50 2.42 8.65 3.88
N VAL A 51 1.43 7.76 3.74
CA VAL A 51 1.52 6.35 4.15
C VAL A 51 1.40 5.47 2.92
N LEU A 52 2.36 4.57 2.73
CA LEU A 52 2.29 3.50 1.74
C LEU A 52 1.91 2.21 2.46
N PHE A 53 0.67 1.75 2.27
CA PHE A 53 0.21 0.47 2.78
C PHE A 53 0.37 -0.62 1.73
N VAL A 54 1.06 -1.70 2.08
CA VAL A 54 1.24 -2.88 1.23
C VAL A 54 0.67 -4.09 1.96
N ASP A 55 -0.50 -4.53 1.50
CA ASP A 55 -1.08 -5.80 1.96
C ASP A 55 -0.40 -6.99 1.27
N GLU A 56 -0.45 -8.14 1.94
CA GLU A 56 0.10 -9.41 1.46
C GLU A 56 1.55 -9.30 0.99
N VAL A 57 2.40 -8.64 1.78
CA VAL A 57 3.79 -8.32 1.39
C VAL A 57 4.62 -9.55 1.00
N HIS A 58 4.28 -10.74 1.50
CA HIS A 58 4.89 -12.02 1.11
C HIS A 58 4.71 -12.37 -0.39
N MET A 59 3.88 -11.63 -1.12
CA MET A 59 3.71 -11.74 -2.57
C MET A 59 4.78 -10.99 -3.37
N LEU A 60 5.54 -10.09 -2.72
CA LEU A 60 6.67 -9.39 -3.32
C LEU A 60 7.89 -10.31 -3.48
N ASP A 61 8.68 -10.03 -4.51
CA ASP A 61 9.95 -10.71 -4.75
C ASP A 61 11.14 -9.93 -4.17
N ILE A 62 12.32 -10.55 -4.23
CA ILE A 62 13.56 -9.97 -3.73
C ILE A 62 13.94 -8.64 -4.41
N GLU A 63 13.56 -8.44 -5.68
CA GLU A 63 13.84 -7.20 -6.42
C GLU A 63 12.97 -6.05 -5.89
N CYS A 64 11.69 -6.33 -5.60
CA CYS A 64 10.79 -5.39 -4.96
C CYS A 64 11.29 -4.99 -3.57
N PHE A 65 11.76 -5.94 -2.75
CA PHE A 65 12.34 -5.63 -1.44
C PHE A 65 13.62 -4.81 -1.54
N THR A 66 14.48 -5.10 -2.52
CA THR A 66 15.69 -4.30 -2.80
C THR A 66 15.32 -2.86 -3.16
N TYR A 67 14.29 -2.67 -3.99
CA TYR A 67 13.79 -1.35 -4.33
C TYR A 67 13.21 -0.62 -3.11
N LEU A 68 12.39 -1.29 -2.30
CA LEU A 68 11.80 -0.72 -1.08
C LEU A 68 12.87 -0.34 -0.05
N ASN A 69 13.92 -1.13 0.10
CA ASN A 69 15.06 -0.81 0.97
C ASN A 69 15.71 0.51 0.56
N ARG A 70 15.95 0.72 -0.75
CA ARG A 70 16.46 1.99 -1.29
C ARG A 70 15.48 3.15 -1.07
N VAL A 71 14.17 2.91 -1.19
CA VAL A 71 13.15 3.94 -0.93
C VAL A 71 13.14 4.34 0.55
N LEU A 72 13.31 3.39 1.47
CA LEU A 72 13.38 3.63 2.92
C LEU A 72 14.63 4.42 3.35
N GLU A 73 15.68 4.45 2.52
CA GLU A 73 16.88 5.28 2.75
C GLU A 73 16.71 6.72 2.28
N SER A 74 15.70 7.01 1.45
CA SER A 74 15.44 8.36 0.96
C SER A 74 14.88 9.25 2.07
N PRO A 75 15.33 10.51 2.22
CA PRO A 75 14.75 11.44 3.20
C PRO A 75 13.29 11.80 2.88
N LEU A 76 12.85 11.59 1.64
CA LEU A 76 11.47 11.84 1.20
C LEU A 76 10.58 10.58 1.32
N SER A 77 11.05 9.54 2.03
CA SER A 77 10.32 8.27 2.14
C SER A 77 9.02 8.44 2.93
N PRO A 78 7.89 7.92 2.43
CA PRO A 78 6.67 7.84 3.22
C PRO A 78 6.83 6.81 4.34
N ILE A 79 5.91 6.82 5.31
CA ILE A 79 5.79 5.72 6.27
C ILE A 79 5.30 4.50 5.49
N ILE A 80 6.04 3.39 5.52
CA ILE A 80 5.63 2.14 4.88
C ILE A 80 5.05 1.20 5.91
N VAL A 81 3.82 0.75 5.69
CA VAL A 81 3.12 -0.21 6.53
C VAL A 81 2.94 -1.50 5.75
N PHE A 82 3.60 -2.57 6.20
CA PHE A 82 3.48 -3.90 5.63
C PHE A 82 2.46 -4.73 6.40
N ALA A 83 1.60 -5.45 5.69
CA ALA A 83 0.71 -6.44 6.28
C ALA A 83 0.97 -7.83 5.67
N THR A 84 0.92 -8.84 6.53
CA THR A 84 1.06 -10.25 6.15
C THR A 84 0.31 -11.14 7.12
N ASN A 85 -0.34 -12.16 6.56
CA ASN A 85 -0.97 -13.24 7.30
C ASN A 85 -0.11 -14.52 7.29
N ARG A 86 1.12 -14.46 6.74
CA ARG A 86 2.05 -15.59 6.72
C ARG A 86 3.10 -15.47 7.81
N GLY A 87 3.28 -16.55 8.58
CA GLY A 87 4.29 -16.65 9.62
C GLY A 87 5.69 -16.90 9.06
N ILE A 88 5.89 -18.01 8.35
CA ILE A 88 7.15 -18.36 7.70
C ILE A 88 6.84 -18.75 6.25
N CYS A 89 7.55 -18.15 5.28
CA CYS A 89 7.45 -18.55 3.88
C CYS A 89 8.70 -18.19 3.09
N THR A 90 8.83 -18.77 1.90
CA THR A 90 9.94 -18.49 0.99
C THR A 90 9.82 -17.08 0.41
N ILE A 91 10.93 -16.34 0.37
CA ILE A 91 11.00 -15.04 -0.31
C ILE A 91 10.92 -15.30 -1.81
N ARG A 92 9.94 -14.72 -2.51
CA ARG A 92 9.75 -14.99 -3.94
C ARG A 92 10.98 -14.53 -4.74
N GLY A 93 11.36 -15.33 -5.73
CA GLY A 93 12.60 -15.12 -6.49
C GLY A 93 13.86 -15.71 -5.84
N THR A 94 13.73 -16.37 -4.68
CA THR A 94 14.84 -17.06 -3.99
C THR A 94 14.39 -18.42 -3.45
N GLU A 95 15.33 -19.22 -2.94
CA GLU A 95 15.04 -20.46 -2.17
C GLU A 95 15.08 -20.23 -0.65
N ILE A 96 15.22 -18.98 -0.20
CA ILE A 96 15.41 -18.64 1.21
C ILE A 96 14.05 -18.58 1.92
N VAL A 97 13.92 -19.34 3.00
CA VAL A 97 12.76 -19.31 3.89
C VAL A 97 13.02 -18.31 5.02
N SER A 98 12.09 -17.37 5.22
CA SER A 98 12.23 -16.29 6.19
C SER A 98 10.90 -15.98 6.89
N PRO A 99 10.91 -15.43 8.13
CA PRO A 99 9.70 -14.89 8.74
C PRO A 99 9.01 -13.91 7.80
N HIS A 100 7.69 -14.02 7.70
CA HIS A 100 6.84 -13.15 6.90
C HIS A 100 7.13 -13.11 5.38
N GLY A 101 8.05 -13.94 4.88
CA GLY A 101 8.48 -13.94 3.48
C GLY A 101 9.30 -12.71 3.10
N MET A 102 9.96 -12.08 4.07
CA MET A 102 10.73 -10.85 3.88
C MET A 102 12.22 -11.09 4.14
N PRO A 103 13.13 -10.36 3.48
CA PRO A 103 14.56 -10.38 3.81
C PRO A 103 14.82 -9.96 5.26
N VAL A 104 15.77 -10.62 5.92
CA VAL A 104 16.08 -10.40 7.35
C VAL A 104 16.56 -8.97 7.60
N ASP A 105 17.33 -8.41 6.67
CA ASP A 105 17.80 -7.02 6.71
C ASP A 105 16.65 -6.00 6.76
N LEU A 106 15.55 -6.28 6.06
CA LEU A 106 14.37 -5.42 6.12
C LEU A 106 13.61 -5.65 7.43
N LEU A 107 13.46 -6.91 7.88
CA LEU A 107 12.79 -7.25 9.14
C LEU A 107 13.42 -6.54 10.34
N ASP A 108 14.76 -6.46 10.40
CA ASP A 108 15.49 -5.79 11.48
C ASP A 108 15.19 -4.28 11.57
N ARG A 109 14.67 -3.68 10.49
CA ARG A 109 14.27 -2.26 10.42
C ARG A 109 12.80 -2.02 10.75
N LEU A 110 12.00 -3.07 10.92
CA LEU A 110 10.55 -2.96 11.13
C LEU A 110 10.17 -2.93 12.60
N VAL A 111 9.14 -2.13 12.90
CA VAL A 111 8.38 -2.27 14.14
C VAL A 111 7.24 -3.26 13.88
N ILE A 112 7.37 -4.47 14.44
CA ILE A 112 6.37 -5.53 14.25
C ILE A 112 5.24 -5.37 15.26
N ILE A 113 4.03 -5.13 14.75
CA ILE A 113 2.79 -5.09 15.55
C ILE A 113 2.00 -6.37 15.27
N ARG A 114 1.76 -7.16 16.32
CA ARG A 114 1.00 -8.42 16.21
C ARG A 114 -0.47 -8.16 16.48
N THR A 115 -1.34 -8.56 15.54
CA THR A 115 -2.79 -8.56 15.72
C THR A 115 -3.25 -9.89 16.30
N LEU A 116 -4.20 -9.86 17.23
CA LEU A 116 -4.81 -11.06 17.82
C LEU A 116 -6.19 -11.33 17.20
N PRO A 117 -6.68 -12.58 17.20
CA PRO A 117 -8.04 -12.88 16.79
C PRO A 117 -9.04 -12.25 17.75
N TYR A 118 -10.21 -11.87 17.22
CA TYR A 118 -11.31 -11.31 18.00
C TYR A 118 -12.09 -12.39 18.77
N SER A 119 -12.66 -12.01 19.92
CA SER A 119 -13.64 -12.81 20.64
C SER A 119 -15.00 -12.81 19.92
N VAL A 120 -15.89 -13.74 20.26
CA VAL A 120 -17.25 -13.78 19.66
C VAL A 120 -18.01 -12.49 19.93
N GLU A 121 -17.85 -11.92 21.13
CA GLU A 121 -18.49 -10.67 21.54
C GLU A 121 -17.97 -9.48 20.71
N GLU A 122 -16.66 -9.42 20.48
CA GLU A 122 -16.04 -8.40 19.62
C GLU A 122 -16.49 -8.54 18.15
N ILE A 123 -16.61 -9.78 17.65
CA ILE A 123 -17.11 -10.07 16.30
C ILE A 123 -18.55 -9.56 16.16
N ILE A 124 -19.42 -9.83 17.13
CA ILE A 124 -20.82 -9.36 17.13
C ILE A 124 -20.87 -7.82 17.07
N GLN A 125 -20.04 -7.14 17.86
CA GLN A 125 -19.97 -5.67 17.84
C GLN A 125 -19.50 -5.13 16.48
N ILE A 126 -18.48 -5.74 15.88
CA ILE A 126 -17.97 -5.35 14.55
C ILE A 126 -19.08 -5.50 13.49
N VAL A 127 -19.78 -6.64 13.48
CA VAL A 127 -20.87 -6.90 12.54
C VAL A 127 -22.04 -5.94 12.77
N ALA A 128 -22.37 -5.61 14.02
CA ALA A 128 -23.42 -4.65 14.34
C ALA A 128 -23.10 -3.24 13.82
N ILE A 129 -21.88 -2.75 14.04
CA ILE A 129 -21.41 -1.47 13.49
C ILE A 129 -21.49 -1.51 11.96
N ARG A 130 -21.15 -2.66 11.35
CA ARG A 130 -21.16 -2.77 9.90
C ARG A 130 -22.57 -2.78 9.31
N ALA A 131 -23.48 -3.54 9.91
CA ALA A 131 -24.90 -3.54 9.57
C ALA A 131 -25.50 -2.13 9.68
N GLN A 132 -25.18 -1.39 10.75
CA GLN A 132 -25.62 -0.01 10.91
C GLN A 132 -25.05 0.91 9.80
N THR A 133 -23.77 0.76 9.47
CA THR A 133 -23.12 1.54 8.39
C THR A 133 -23.74 1.27 7.03
N GLU A 134 -24.19 0.03 6.80
CA GLU A 134 -24.85 -0.40 5.56
C GLU A 134 -26.38 -0.17 5.57
N GLY A 135 -26.94 0.31 6.69
CA GLY A 135 -28.38 0.56 6.83
C GLY A 135 -29.23 -0.70 6.91
N LEU A 136 -28.65 -1.82 7.34
CA LEU A 136 -29.30 -3.12 7.44
C LEU A 136 -29.90 -3.32 8.84
N SER A 137 -31.17 -3.74 8.89
CA SER A 137 -31.81 -4.19 10.12
C SER A 137 -31.60 -5.70 10.28
N VAL A 138 -30.78 -6.09 11.25
CA VAL A 138 -30.48 -7.50 11.54
C VAL A 138 -31.13 -7.86 12.88
N ALA A 139 -31.83 -8.99 12.92
CA ALA A 139 -32.42 -9.50 14.14
C ALA A 139 -31.35 -9.96 15.14
N GLU A 140 -31.64 -9.90 16.43
CA GLU A 140 -30.67 -10.18 17.50
C GLU A 140 -30.14 -11.62 17.46
N ASP A 141 -31.02 -12.59 17.21
CA ASP A 141 -30.70 -14.00 17.01
C ASP A 141 -29.79 -14.24 15.79
N ALA A 142 -30.04 -13.51 14.70
CA ALA A 142 -29.19 -13.54 13.51
C ALA A 142 -27.80 -12.95 13.82
N MET A 143 -27.72 -11.90 14.64
CA MET A 143 -26.44 -11.30 15.03
C MET A 143 -25.59 -12.25 15.86
N GLU A 144 -26.18 -12.96 16.82
CA GLU A 144 -25.49 -13.99 17.60
C GLU A 144 -24.97 -15.13 16.72
N LEU A 145 -25.78 -15.57 15.75
CA LEU A 145 -25.38 -16.61 14.80
C LEU A 145 -24.21 -16.14 13.93
N LEU A 146 -24.28 -14.91 13.41
CA LEU A 146 -23.19 -14.31 12.63
C LEU A 146 -21.89 -14.21 13.45
N GLY A 147 -21.99 -13.90 14.74
CA GLY A 147 -20.86 -13.95 15.68
C GLY A 147 -20.20 -15.32 15.75
N LYS A 148 -21.00 -16.37 15.93
CA LYS A 148 -20.52 -17.77 15.99
C LYS A 148 -19.92 -18.22 14.66
N VAL A 149 -20.54 -17.86 13.54
CA VAL A 149 -20.03 -18.17 12.19
C VAL A 149 -18.70 -17.47 11.93
N GLY A 150 -18.60 -16.17 12.24
CA GLY A 150 -17.37 -15.39 12.08
C GLY A 150 -16.21 -15.93 12.94
N HIS A 151 -16.51 -16.42 14.13
CA HIS A 151 -15.51 -17.05 15.00
C HIS A 151 -15.06 -18.43 14.49
N ALA A 152 -16.00 -19.24 13.99
CA ALA A 152 -15.70 -20.57 13.47
C ALA A 152 -14.98 -20.56 12.11
N THR A 153 -15.08 -19.45 11.37
CA THR A 153 -14.53 -19.30 10.02
C THR A 153 -13.51 -18.16 9.96
N SER A 154 -13.95 -16.98 9.54
CA SER A 154 -13.15 -15.77 9.39
C SER A 154 -14.08 -14.57 9.30
N LEU A 155 -13.62 -13.41 9.77
CA LEU A 155 -14.26 -12.11 9.51
C LEU A 155 -13.86 -11.49 8.15
N ARG A 156 -12.90 -12.11 7.46
CA ARG A 156 -12.39 -11.73 6.14
C ARG A 156 -13.27 -12.25 5.02
#